data_AF-A0A962TMQ5-F1
#
_entry.id   AF-A0A962TMQ5-F1
#
_cell.length_a   1.000
_cell.length_b   1.000
_cell.length_c   1.000
_cell.angle_alpha   90.00
_cell.angle_beta   90.00
_cell.angle_gamma   90.00
#
_symmetry.space_group_name_H-M   'P 1'
#
loop_
_entity.id
_entity.type
_entity.pdbx_description
1 polymer ?
#
loop_
_entity_poly.entity_id
_entity_poly.type
_entity_poly.pdbx_seq_one_letter_code
_entity_poly.pdbx_strand_id
1 'polypeptide(L)'
;MISDREQELRHLVEAVMGVMERYHDLAVAGTLSKEEAQKTAAAIIKTLRYEKQEYLWINDLSPRMVMHPIKPELDGKELNTVKDPTGKLLFVEMASAVKQKGSGFVSYMWPKPGAEKPVPKLSYVKGFEPWGWIVGTGVYIDDIEDKFWHDAGKMGGSTLVLLLLLGVGGLWIANSIVNPLKHVVSTAEKVAHGDLSEDVAVNGRDEVAQVLTAMQIMVQQLRGIVTNTMQTIDQVSDAAKDIANGSSDLSQRTEEQAASLEETAASMEELTSTVKNSADNAGQANQLAGAARTQAEQGGQVVERTVTAMEAIHQSSRKIADIIGVIDEIAFQTNLLALNAAVEAARAGEQGRGFAVVAGEVRKLAQRSADAAKQIKSLITDSVSKVEDGSRLGPVKK
;
A
#
# COMPACT_ATOMS: atom_id res chain seq x y z
N MET A 1 25.91 -62.76 -44.02
CA MET A 1 27.25 -63.34 -43.82
C MET A 1 27.28 -64.86 -43.97
N ILE A 2 26.65 -65.66 -43.09
CA ILE A 2 26.60 -67.14 -43.27
C ILE A 2 25.77 -67.53 -44.50
N SER A 3 24.61 -66.90 -44.72
CA SER A 3 23.77 -67.15 -45.90
C SER A 3 24.50 -66.87 -47.23
N ASP A 4 25.38 -65.87 -47.27
CA ASP A 4 26.13 -65.52 -48.48
C ASP A 4 27.18 -66.61 -48.80
N ARG A 5 27.85 -67.12 -47.76
CA ARG A 5 28.81 -68.24 -47.87
C ARG A 5 28.13 -69.54 -48.32
N GLU A 6 26.94 -69.82 -47.79
CA GLU A 6 26.15 -70.98 -48.23
C GLU A 6 25.83 -70.92 -49.72
N GLN A 7 25.41 -69.76 -50.21
CA GLN A 7 25.08 -69.56 -51.62
C GLN A 7 26.31 -69.69 -52.53
N GLU A 8 27.46 -69.13 -52.10
CA GLU A 8 28.74 -69.28 -52.80
C GLU A 8 29.13 -70.75 -52.98
N LEU A 9 29.07 -71.56 -51.91
CA LEU A 9 29.38 -72.99 -51.97
C LEU A 9 28.48 -73.76 -52.93
N ARG A 10 27.19 -73.42 -52.99
CA ARG A 10 26.25 -74.05 -53.93
C ARG A 10 26.65 -73.82 -55.37
N HIS A 11 26.90 -72.56 -55.74
CA HIS A 11 27.28 -72.19 -57.10
C HIS A 11 28.60 -72.85 -57.54
N LEU A 12 29.58 -72.95 -56.63
CA LEU A 12 30.87 -73.58 -56.93
C LEU A 12 30.73 -75.08 -57.23
N VAL A 13 29.94 -75.81 -56.43
CA VAL A 13 29.69 -77.23 -56.70
C VAL A 13 28.91 -77.40 -58.01
N GLU A 14 27.91 -76.56 -58.28
CA GLU A 14 27.13 -76.62 -59.52
C GLU A 14 27.96 -76.36 -60.78
N ALA A 15 28.88 -75.41 -60.75
CA ALA A 15 29.82 -75.19 -61.84
C ALA A 15 30.68 -76.43 -62.12
N VAL A 16 31.07 -77.16 -61.07
CA VAL A 16 31.86 -78.40 -61.19
C VAL A 16 31.02 -79.59 -61.65
N MET A 17 29.73 -79.64 -61.31
CA MET A 17 28.80 -80.64 -61.87
C MET A 17 28.77 -80.59 -63.39
N GLY A 18 28.76 -79.39 -63.99
CA GLY A 18 28.80 -79.22 -65.44
C GLY A 18 30.06 -79.82 -66.10
N VAL A 19 31.20 -79.84 -65.39
CA VAL A 19 32.41 -80.52 -65.87
C VAL A 19 32.18 -82.04 -65.92
N MET A 20 31.61 -82.62 -64.87
CA MET A 20 31.32 -84.06 -64.84
C MET A 20 30.26 -84.46 -65.87
N GLU A 21 29.22 -83.65 -66.04
CA GLU A 21 28.18 -83.85 -67.08
C GLU A 21 28.82 -83.91 -68.48
N ARG A 22 29.69 -82.95 -68.81
CA ARG A 22 30.37 -82.94 -70.12
C ARG A 22 31.17 -84.21 -70.40
N TYR A 23 31.89 -84.73 -69.40
CA TYR A 23 32.68 -85.96 -69.54
C TYR A 23 31.82 -87.22 -69.52
N HIS A 24 30.72 -87.21 -68.77
CA HIS A 24 29.71 -88.25 -68.83
C HIS A 24 29.12 -88.36 -70.24
N ASP A 25 28.77 -87.23 -70.86
CA ASP A 25 28.20 -87.22 -72.22
C ASP A 25 29.20 -87.73 -73.27
N LEU A 26 30.49 -87.41 -73.13
CA LEU A 26 31.55 -87.98 -73.98
C LEU A 26 31.69 -89.50 -73.81
N ALA A 27 31.46 -90.01 -72.60
CA ALA A 27 31.48 -91.45 -72.33
C ALA A 27 30.25 -92.15 -72.95
N VAL A 28 29.07 -91.55 -72.85
CA VAL A 28 27.84 -92.07 -73.46
C VAL A 28 27.92 -92.04 -74.99
N ALA A 29 28.54 -91.01 -75.57
CA ALA A 29 28.79 -90.90 -77.01
C ALA A 29 29.89 -91.84 -77.53
N GLY A 30 30.53 -92.63 -76.65
CA GLY A 30 31.59 -93.58 -77.01
C GLY A 30 32.92 -92.93 -77.43
N THR A 31 33.09 -91.62 -77.18
CA THR A 31 34.33 -90.89 -77.49
C THR A 31 35.42 -91.16 -76.45
N LEU A 32 35.03 -91.47 -75.21
CA LEU A 32 35.90 -91.90 -74.12
C LEU A 32 35.29 -93.12 -73.44
N SER A 33 36.10 -93.98 -72.84
CA SER A 33 35.57 -94.97 -71.89
C SER A 33 35.04 -94.27 -70.64
N LYS A 34 34.09 -94.90 -69.93
CA LYS A 34 33.58 -94.38 -68.65
C LYS A 34 34.71 -94.14 -67.64
N GLU A 35 35.71 -95.03 -67.62
CA GLU A 35 36.87 -94.96 -66.73
C GLU A 35 37.78 -93.78 -67.09
N GLU A 36 38.03 -93.54 -68.38
CA GLU A 36 38.81 -92.39 -68.84
C GLU A 36 38.09 -91.07 -68.58
N ALA A 37 36.77 -91.02 -68.79
CA ALA A 37 35.95 -89.84 -68.50
C ALA A 37 35.95 -89.50 -67.01
N GLN A 38 35.76 -90.51 -66.14
CA GLN A 38 35.84 -90.36 -64.70
C GLN A 38 37.23 -89.89 -64.25
N LYS A 39 38.29 -90.55 -64.73
CA LYS A 39 39.68 -90.19 -64.39
C LYS A 39 40.03 -88.77 -64.82
N THR A 40 39.60 -88.35 -66.01
CA THR A 40 39.86 -87.02 -66.55
C THR A 40 39.08 -85.94 -65.79
N ALA A 41 37.80 -86.18 -65.50
CA ALA A 41 36.99 -85.26 -64.70
C ALA A 41 37.56 -85.09 -63.28
N ALA A 42 37.93 -86.20 -62.62
CA ALA A 42 38.54 -86.15 -61.29
C ALA A 42 39.89 -85.41 -61.29
N ALA A 43 40.71 -85.58 -62.33
CA ALA A 43 41.98 -84.87 -62.46
C ALA A 43 41.80 -83.35 -62.61
N ILE A 44 40.81 -82.91 -63.39
CA ILE A 44 40.50 -81.48 -63.53
C ILE A 44 40.02 -80.91 -62.19
N ILE A 45 39.05 -81.57 -61.55
CA ILE A 45 38.48 -81.13 -60.27
C ILE A 45 39.57 -81.06 -59.19
N LYS A 46 40.55 -82.00 -59.21
CA LYS A 46 41.69 -82.02 -58.29
C LYS A 46 42.54 -80.74 -58.36
N THR A 47 42.61 -80.09 -59.52
CA THR A 47 43.40 -78.86 -59.71
C THR A 47 42.64 -77.57 -59.39
N LEU A 48 41.31 -77.61 -59.28
CA LEU A 48 40.51 -76.42 -59.04
C LEU A 48 40.75 -75.87 -57.62
N ARG A 49 41.04 -74.58 -57.54
CA ARG A 49 41.16 -73.83 -56.29
C ARG A 49 40.36 -72.54 -56.37
N TYR A 50 39.78 -72.13 -55.26
CA TYR A 50 39.14 -70.83 -55.10
C TYR A 50 39.54 -70.22 -53.74
N GLU A 51 39.33 -68.92 -53.57
CA GLU A 51 39.76 -68.18 -52.38
C GLU A 51 41.20 -68.54 -51.93
N LYS A 52 42.12 -68.62 -52.90
CA LYS A 52 43.54 -68.98 -52.80
C LYS A 52 43.85 -70.44 -52.43
N GLN A 53 43.12 -71.05 -51.49
CA GLN A 53 43.49 -72.36 -50.94
C GLN A 53 42.32 -73.35 -50.79
N GLU A 54 41.08 -72.91 -51.01
CA GLU A 54 39.93 -73.81 -50.94
C GLU A 54 39.89 -74.76 -52.13
N TYR A 55 39.27 -75.91 -51.93
CA TYR A 55 39.42 -77.06 -52.80
C TYR A 55 38.14 -77.90 -52.84
N LEU A 56 38.00 -78.66 -53.93
CA LEU A 56 36.91 -79.64 -54.09
C LEU A 56 37.43 -81.05 -53.93
N TRP A 57 36.62 -81.94 -53.37
CA TRP A 57 36.90 -83.37 -53.29
C TRP A 57 35.75 -84.18 -53.88
N ILE A 58 36.02 -85.46 -54.15
CA ILE A 58 35.05 -86.41 -54.67
C ILE A 58 35.10 -87.68 -53.83
N ASN A 59 33.95 -88.12 -53.31
CA ASN A 59 33.75 -89.44 -52.72
C ASN A 59 32.54 -90.12 -53.38
N ASP A 60 32.34 -91.42 -53.19
CA ASP A 60 31.14 -92.10 -53.71
C ASP A 60 30.03 -92.23 -52.65
N LEU A 61 28.90 -92.81 -53.05
CA LEU A 61 27.73 -93.10 -52.19
C LEU A 61 27.96 -94.26 -51.17
N SER A 62 29.06 -95.00 -51.31
CA SER A 62 29.54 -96.07 -50.41
C SER A 62 30.69 -95.57 -49.53
N PRO A 63 30.57 -94.31 -49.07
CA PRO A 63 31.63 -93.37 -48.75
C PRO A 63 33.07 -93.86 -48.96
N ARG A 64 33.49 -94.11 -50.20
CA ARG A 64 34.89 -94.31 -50.58
C ARG A 64 35.44 -93.02 -51.21
N MET A 65 36.67 -92.65 -50.87
CA MET A 65 37.30 -91.49 -51.51
C MET A 65 37.62 -91.82 -52.97
N VAL A 66 37.17 -90.96 -53.88
CA VAL A 66 37.53 -91.02 -55.30
C VAL A 66 38.74 -90.13 -55.54
N MET A 67 38.71 -88.91 -54.99
CA MET A 67 39.78 -87.92 -55.16
C MET A 67 39.74 -86.87 -54.05
N HIS A 68 40.84 -86.67 -53.34
CA HIS A 68 41.05 -85.56 -52.43
C HIS A 68 42.35 -84.81 -52.79
N PRO A 69 42.30 -83.48 -53.00
CA PRO A 69 43.47 -82.73 -53.46
C PRO A 69 44.51 -82.46 -52.36
N ILE A 70 44.07 -82.25 -51.12
CA ILE A 70 44.95 -81.94 -49.97
C ILE A 70 45.43 -83.19 -49.21
N LYS A 71 44.61 -84.25 -49.18
CA LYS A 71 44.88 -85.53 -48.49
C LYS A 71 44.81 -86.70 -49.48
N PRO A 72 45.71 -86.78 -50.47
CA PRO A 72 45.70 -87.84 -51.48
C PRO A 72 45.86 -89.24 -50.87
N GLU A 73 46.38 -89.35 -49.65
CA GLU A 73 46.44 -90.60 -48.88
C GLU A 73 45.06 -91.20 -48.53
N LEU A 74 43.97 -90.45 -48.74
CA LEU A 74 42.60 -90.93 -48.61
C LEU A 74 42.10 -91.59 -49.90
N ASP A 75 42.66 -91.27 -51.07
CA ASP A 75 42.19 -91.76 -52.37
C ASP A 75 42.09 -93.30 -52.39
N GLY A 76 40.92 -93.83 -52.72
CA GLY A 76 40.62 -95.27 -52.75
C GLY A 76 40.23 -95.92 -51.42
N LYS A 77 40.39 -95.24 -50.28
CA LYS A 77 40.03 -95.77 -48.95
C LYS A 77 38.54 -95.65 -48.64
N GLU A 78 38.02 -96.57 -47.84
CA GLU A 78 36.69 -96.46 -47.25
C GLU A 78 36.69 -95.45 -46.10
N LEU A 79 35.71 -94.56 -46.10
CA LEU A 79 35.60 -93.43 -45.18
C LEU A 79 34.47 -93.61 -44.16
N ASN A 80 33.86 -94.79 -44.11
CA ASN A 80 32.78 -95.15 -43.19
C ASN A 80 33.16 -95.08 -41.70
N THR A 81 34.46 -95.08 -41.39
CA THR A 81 35.02 -95.02 -40.03
C THR A 81 35.69 -93.68 -39.70
N VAL A 82 35.82 -92.78 -40.67
CA VAL A 82 36.51 -91.49 -40.48
C VAL A 82 35.62 -90.54 -39.69
N LYS A 83 36.09 -90.18 -38.49
CA LYS A 83 35.43 -89.24 -37.58
C LYS A 83 36.19 -87.93 -37.50
N ASP A 84 35.47 -86.84 -37.35
CA ASP A 84 36.06 -85.58 -36.90
C ASP A 84 36.31 -85.60 -35.38
N PRO A 85 37.03 -84.61 -34.80
CA PRO A 85 37.25 -84.52 -33.35
C PRO A 85 35.98 -84.48 -32.48
N THR A 86 34.81 -84.16 -33.04
CA THR A 86 33.53 -84.18 -32.31
C THR A 86 32.87 -85.56 -32.32
N GLY A 87 33.49 -86.54 -33.00
CA GLY A 87 32.98 -87.90 -33.16
C GLY A 87 32.10 -88.09 -34.39
N LYS A 88 31.93 -87.05 -35.22
CA LYS A 88 31.01 -87.02 -36.35
C LYS A 88 31.57 -87.79 -37.55
N LEU A 89 30.79 -88.72 -38.09
CA LEU A 89 31.11 -89.49 -39.31
C LEU A 89 30.80 -88.68 -40.56
N LEU A 90 31.63 -87.68 -40.85
CA LEU A 90 31.32 -86.63 -41.84
C LEU A 90 30.99 -87.18 -43.24
N PHE A 91 31.73 -88.18 -43.74
CA PHE A 91 31.48 -88.73 -45.09
C PHE A 91 30.22 -89.59 -45.16
N VAL A 92 29.84 -90.24 -44.05
CA VAL A 92 28.57 -90.97 -43.93
C VAL A 92 27.41 -89.99 -43.93
N GLU A 93 27.52 -88.88 -43.20
CA GLU A 93 26.51 -87.82 -43.20
C GLU A 93 26.38 -87.15 -44.57
N MET A 94 27.47 -86.88 -45.27
CA MET A 94 27.45 -86.35 -46.64
C MET A 94 26.74 -87.31 -47.60
N ALA A 95 27.09 -88.60 -47.54
CA ALA A 95 26.42 -89.62 -48.34
C ALA A 95 24.94 -89.74 -48.01
N SER A 96 24.57 -89.65 -46.72
CA SER A 96 23.17 -89.66 -46.29
C SER A 96 22.41 -88.41 -46.77
N ALA A 97 23.02 -87.22 -46.67
CA ALA A 97 22.42 -85.97 -47.13
C ALA A 97 22.13 -85.99 -48.63
N VAL A 98 23.09 -86.48 -49.42
CA VAL A 98 22.92 -86.66 -50.87
C VAL A 98 21.90 -87.74 -51.19
N LYS A 99 21.90 -88.89 -50.50
CA LYS A 99 20.88 -89.94 -50.72
C LYS A 99 19.45 -89.48 -50.44
N GLN A 100 19.25 -88.60 -49.47
CA GLN A 100 17.92 -88.11 -49.10
C GLN A 100 17.41 -86.97 -49.99
N LYS A 101 18.28 -86.05 -50.41
CA LYS A 101 17.87 -84.79 -51.04
C LYS A 101 18.65 -84.43 -52.32
N GLY A 102 19.54 -85.30 -52.79
CA GLY A 102 20.46 -85.06 -53.90
C GLY A 102 21.61 -84.09 -53.57
N SER A 103 21.47 -83.28 -52.53
CA SER A 103 22.48 -82.34 -52.04
C SER A 103 22.26 -81.99 -50.57
N GLY A 104 23.26 -81.38 -49.92
CA GLY A 104 23.09 -80.88 -48.56
C GLY A 104 24.29 -80.11 -48.04
N PHE A 105 24.06 -79.35 -46.98
CA PHE A 105 25.13 -78.76 -46.19
C PHE A 105 25.47 -79.68 -45.02
N VAL A 106 26.77 -79.85 -44.77
CA VAL A 106 27.29 -80.60 -43.65
C VAL A 106 28.35 -79.75 -42.96
N SER A 107 28.12 -79.46 -41.68
CA SER A 107 29.09 -78.80 -40.81
C SER A 107 29.87 -79.85 -40.02
N TYR A 108 31.20 -79.72 -39.99
CA TYR A 108 32.11 -80.64 -39.33
C TYR A 108 33.46 -79.96 -39.07
N MET A 109 34.33 -80.59 -38.28
CA MET A 109 35.66 -80.07 -37.98
C MET A 109 36.69 -80.63 -38.98
N TRP A 110 37.38 -79.75 -39.71
CA TRP A 110 38.40 -80.17 -40.67
C TRP A 110 39.62 -79.24 -40.64
N PRO A 111 40.84 -79.78 -40.76
CA PRO A 111 42.04 -78.95 -40.82
C PRO A 111 42.09 -78.12 -42.12
N LYS A 112 42.53 -76.87 -41.99
CA LYS A 112 42.91 -76.02 -43.13
C LYS A 112 44.09 -76.64 -43.90
N PRO A 113 44.22 -76.40 -45.22
CA PRO A 113 45.39 -76.83 -45.97
C PRO A 113 46.69 -76.37 -45.29
N GLY A 114 47.59 -77.31 -44.97
CA GLY A 114 48.85 -77.01 -44.28
C GLY A 114 48.78 -76.81 -42.76
N ALA A 115 47.61 -76.97 -42.13
CA ALA A 115 47.43 -76.93 -40.68
C ALA A 115 46.99 -78.29 -40.14
N GLU A 116 47.40 -78.65 -38.91
CA GLU A 116 46.97 -79.91 -38.28
C GLU A 116 45.70 -79.76 -37.45
N LYS A 117 45.48 -78.58 -36.85
CA LYS A 117 44.35 -78.33 -35.95
C LYS A 117 43.05 -78.22 -36.76
N PRO A 118 42.05 -79.08 -36.52
CA PRO A 118 40.75 -78.96 -37.16
C PRO A 118 40.01 -77.71 -36.67
N VAL A 119 39.38 -77.00 -37.61
CA VAL A 119 38.52 -75.83 -37.34
C VAL A 119 37.12 -76.08 -37.92
N PRO A 120 36.08 -75.36 -37.46
CA PRO A 120 34.73 -75.51 -37.98
C PRO A 120 34.68 -75.21 -39.49
N LYS A 121 34.23 -76.20 -40.27
CA LYS A 121 34.06 -76.12 -41.71
C LYS A 121 32.63 -76.43 -42.08
N LEU A 122 31.99 -75.55 -42.84
CA LEU A 122 30.71 -75.81 -43.48
C LEU A 122 30.97 -76.17 -44.93
N SER A 123 30.49 -77.35 -45.34
CA SER A 123 30.61 -77.78 -46.73
C SER A 123 29.25 -78.02 -47.35
N TYR A 124 29.18 -77.78 -48.65
CA TYR A 124 28.08 -78.20 -49.49
C TYR A 124 28.51 -79.42 -50.31
N VAL A 125 27.64 -80.42 -50.36
CA VAL A 125 27.83 -81.63 -51.15
C VAL A 125 26.67 -81.85 -52.11
N LYS A 126 26.94 -82.33 -53.31
CA LYS A 126 25.93 -82.67 -54.33
C LYS A 126 26.30 -84.00 -54.99
N GLY A 127 25.29 -84.85 -55.17
CA GLY A 127 25.42 -86.13 -55.85
C GLY A 127 25.40 -85.98 -57.36
N PHE A 128 26.27 -86.73 -58.03
CA PHE A 128 26.24 -86.98 -59.47
C PHE A 128 25.83 -88.43 -59.71
N GLU A 129 24.53 -88.61 -59.93
CA GLU A 129 23.89 -89.93 -60.06
C GLU A 129 24.53 -90.87 -61.07
N PRO A 130 24.94 -90.44 -62.29
CA PRO A 130 25.45 -91.37 -63.30
C PRO A 130 26.71 -92.15 -62.89
N TRP A 131 27.51 -91.56 -61.99
CA TRP A 131 28.73 -92.17 -61.47
C TRP A 131 28.62 -92.56 -60.00
N GLY A 132 27.50 -92.24 -59.33
CA GLY A 132 27.36 -92.41 -57.89
C GLY A 132 28.39 -91.61 -57.08
N TRP A 133 28.89 -90.51 -57.65
CA TRP A 133 29.88 -89.64 -57.02
C TRP A 133 29.21 -88.51 -56.25
N ILE A 134 29.91 -88.00 -55.26
CA ILE A 134 29.53 -86.85 -54.43
C ILE A 134 30.68 -85.87 -54.55
N VAL A 135 30.37 -84.68 -55.06
CA VAL A 135 31.31 -83.57 -55.09
C VAL A 135 31.02 -82.67 -53.91
N GLY A 136 32.06 -82.33 -53.18
CA GLY A 136 31.98 -81.45 -52.03
C GLY A 136 32.97 -80.31 -52.09
N THR A 137 32.57 -79.18 -51.52
CA THR A 137 33.45 -78.04 -51.25
C THR A 137 32.98 -77.31 -49.99
N GLY A 138 33.84 -76.56 -49.32
CA GLY A 138 33.46 -75.89 -48.07
C GLY A 138 34.30 -74.67 -47.74
N VAL A 139 33.80 -73.86 -46.81
CA VAL A 139 34.52 -72.71 -46.22
C VAL A 139 34.65 -72.90 -44.71
N TYR A 140 35.72 -72.36 -44.14
CA TYR A 140 35.93 -72.32 -42.69
C TYR A 140 35.18 -71.12 -42.08
N ILE A 141 34.60 -71.30 -40.89
CA ILE A 141 33.73 -70.30 -40.24
C ILE A 141 34.43 -69.59 -39.06
N ASP A 142 35.67 -69.96 -38.74
CA ASP A 142 36.43 -69.42 -37.61
C ASP A 142 36.71 -67.90 -37.72
N ASP A 143 36.73 -67.34 -38.93
CA ASP A 143 36.95 -65.92 -39.18
C ASP A 143 35.72 -65.02 -38.97
N ILE A 144 34.52 -65.62 -38.86
CA ILE A 144 33.25 -64.89 -38.67
C ILE A 144 33.07 -64.50 -37.20
N GLU A 145 33.43 -65.39 -36.26
CA GLU A 145 33.24 -65.16 -34.83
C GLU A 145 34.12 -64.02 -34.31
N ASP A 146 35.39 -63.95 -34.75
CA ASP A 146 36.33 -62.90 -34.34
C ASP A 146 35.91 -61.52 -34.86
N LYS A 147 35.40 -61.44 -36.09
CA LYS A 147 34.90 -60.18 -36.66
C LYS A 147 33.64 -59.70 -35.96
N PHE A 148 32.73 -60.61 -35.61
CA PHE A 148 31.48 -60.26 -34.94
C PHE A 148 31.72 -59.55 -33.61
N TRP A 149 32.60 -60.08 -32.74
CA TRP A 149 32.88 -59.47 -31.44
C TRP A 149 33.61 -58.13 -31.55
N HIS A 150 34.47 -57.97 -32.56
CA HIS A 150 35.17 -56.70 -32.80
C HIS A 150 34.21 -55.58 -33.23
N ASP A 151 33.27 -55.87 -34.12
CA ASP A 151 32.29 -54.89 -34.60
C ASP A 151 31.20 -54.61 -33.55
N ALA A 152 30.77 -55.63 -32.80
CA ALA A 152 29.83 -55.47 -31.68
C ALA A 152 30.41 -54.54 -30.59
N GLY A 153 31.70 -54.66 -30.26
CA GLY A 153 32.37 -53.78 -29.29
C GLY A 153 32.41 -52.31 -29.73
N LYS A 154 32.69 -52.05 -31.02
CA LYS A 154 32.70 -50.68 -31.56
C LYS A 154 31.32 -50.03 -31.55
N MET A 155 30.28 -50.76 -31.96
CA MET A 155 28.90 -50.25 -31.94
C MET A 155 28.38 -50.04 -30.52
N GLY A 156 28.71 -50.95 -29.60
CA GLY A 156 28.37 -50.80 -28.18
C GLY A 156 29.03 -49.56 -27.59
N GLY A 157 30.33 -49.37 -27.85
CA GLY A 157 31.08 -48.20 -27.39
C GLY A 157 30.52 -46.86 -27.92
N SER A 158 30.23 -46.76 -29.22
CA SER A 158 29.66 -45.54 -29.80
C SER A 158 28.27 -45.22 -29.26
N THR A 159 27.44 -46.24 -29.05
CA THR A 159 26.10 -46.09 -28.43
C THR A 159 26.21 -45.58 -27.00
N LEU A 160 27.16 -46.11 -26.22
CA LEU A 160 27.35 -45.74 -24.82
C LEU A 160 27.89 -44.30 -24.69
N VAL A 161 28.80 -43.88 -25.58
CA VAL A 161 29.27 -42.49 -25.66
C VAL A 161 28.12 -41.55 -26.04
N LEU A 162 27.28 -41.92 -27.00
CA LEU A 162 26.13 -41.11 -27.39
C LEU A 162 25.14 -40.93 -26.23
N LEU A 163 24.85 -42.01 -25.48
CA LEU A 163 24.00 -41.95 -24.30
C LEU A 163 24.59 -41.06 -23.20
N LEU A 164 25.91 -41.14 -22.97
CA LEU A 164 26.60 -40.27 -22.03
C LEU A 164 26.53 -38.80 -22.45
N LEU A 165 26.76 -38.49 -23.73
CA LEU A 165 26.66 -37.12 -24.25
C LEU A 165 25.24 -36.56 -24.11
N LEU A 166 24.21 -37.36 -24.41
CA LEU A 166 22.81 -36.98 -24.20
C LEU A 166 22.50 -36.75 -22.71
N GLY A 167 23.01 -37.62 -21.82
CA GLY A 167 22.84 -37.48 -20.37
C GLY A 167 23.50 -36.20 -19.83
N VAL A 168 24.75 -35.95 -20.21
CA VAL A 168 25.48 -34.73 -19.81
C VAL A 168 24.82 -33.48 -20.39
N GLY A 169 24.41 -33.51 -21.65
CA GLY A 169 23.67 -32.41 -22.28
C GLY A 169 22.34 -32.12 -21.57
N GLY A 170 21.61 -33.17 -21.18
CA GLY A 170 20.39 -33.04 -20.40
C GLY A 170 20.62 -32.41 -19.02
N LEU A 171 21.66 -32.84 -18.30
CA LEU A 171 22.04 -32.24 -17.02
C LEU A 171 22.49 -30.78 -17.17
N TRP A 172 23.20 -30.47 -18.24
CA TRP A 172 23.65 -29.12 -18.55
C TRP A 172 22.45 -28.19 -18.79
N ILE A 173 21.48 -28.58 -19.64
CA ILE A 173 20.23 -27.82 -19.89
C ILE A 173 19.40 -27.69 -18.61
N ALA A 174 19.29 -28.75 -17.81
CA ALA A 174 18.53 -28.72 -16.57
C ALA A 174 19.10 -27.67 -15.59
N ASN A 175 20.43 -27.59 -15.49
CA ASN A 175 21.10 -26.66 -14.60
C ASN A 175 21.23 -25.24 -15.17
N SER A 176 21.37 -25.07 -16.49
CA SER A 176 21.54 -23.76 -17.11
C SER A 176 20.21 -23.05 -17.41
N ILE A 177 19.12 -23.81 -17.67
CA ILE A 177 17.84 -23.24 -18.10
C ILE A 177 16.71 -23.60 -17.13
N VAL A 178 16.48 -24.89 -16.89
CA VAL A 178 15.26 -25.34 -16.18
C VAL A 178 15.24 -24.88 -14.72
N ASN A 179 16.34 -25.04 -13.99
CA ASN A 179 16.41 -24.65 -12.58
C ASN A 179 16.30 -23.13 -12.39
N PRO A 180 17.05 -22.27 -13.12
CA PRO A 180 16.86 -20.82 -13.04
C PRO A 180 15.44 -20.36 -13.42
N LEU A 181 14.80 -20.95 -14.43
CA LEU A 181 13.42 -20.60 -14.79
C LEU A 181 12.41 -20.96 -13.69
N LYS A 182 12.61 -22.07 -12.97
CA LYS A 182 11.78 -22.40 -11.80
C LYS A 182 11.91 -21.36 -10.70
N HIS A 183 13.12 -20.81 -10.49
CA HIS A 183 13.31 -19.69 -9.55
C HIS A 183 12.58 -18.44 -10.02
N VAL A 184 12.63 -18.12 -11.32
CA VAL A 184 11.88 -16.98 -11.88
C VAL A 184 10.38 -17.11 -11.56
N VAL A 185 9.79 -18.28 -11.84
CA VAL A 185 8.37 -18.53 -11.57
C VAL A 185 8.05 -18.44 -10.08
N SER A 186 8.85 -19.07 -9.23
CA SER A 186 8.60 -19.07 -7.78
C SER A 186 8.67 -17.67 -7.17
N THR A 187 9.64 -16.85 -7.56
CA THR A 187 9.72 -15.47 -7.08
C THR A 187 8.59 -14.62 -7.66
N ALA A 188 8.23 -14.79 -8.94
CA ALA A 188 7.06 -14.09 -9.51
C ALA A 188 5.76 -14.44 -8.76
N GLU A 189 5.57 -15.70 -8.37
CA GLU A 189 4.44 -16.12 -7.52
C GLU A 189 4.48 -15.43 -6.15
N LYS A 190 5.63 -15.37 -5.47
CA LYS A 190 5.75 -14.65 -4.18
C LYS A 190 5.41 -13.17 -4.30
N VAL A 191 5.93 -12.52 -5.34
CA VAL A 191 5.62 -11.11 -5.65
C VAL A 191 4.13 -10.92 -5.89
N ALA A 192 3.48 -11.83 -6.61
CA ALA A 192 2.03 -11.80 -6.83
C ALA A 192 1.22 -11.96 -5.53
N HIS A 193 1.76 -12.67 -4.54
CA HIS A 193 1.17 -12.76 -3.19
C HIS A 193 1.57 -11.60 -2.26
N GLY A 194 2.30 -10.60 -2.77
CA GLY A 194 2.74 -9.43 -2.00
C GLY A 194 3.98 -9.67 -1.14
N ASP A 195 4.60 -10.85 -1.21
CA ASP A 195 5.88 -11.11 -0.57
C ASP A 195 7.02 -10.54 -1.43
N LEU A 196 7.44 -9.34 -1.05
CA LEU A 196 8.58 -8.67 -1.63
C LEU A 196 9.85 -8.90 -0.81
N SER A 197 9.94 -9.87 0.11
CA SER A 197 11.12 -10.00 0.99
C SER A 197 12.33 -10.68 0.34
N GLU A 198 12.11 -11.45 -0.74
CA GLU A 198 13.14 -12.29 -1.35
C GLU A 198 14.13 -11.50 -2.23
N ASP A 199 15.42 -11.72 -2.06
CA ASP A 199 16.43 -11.14 -2.95
C ASP A 199 16.59 -11.96 -4.22
N VAL A 200 16.42 -11.32 -5.37
CA VAL A 200 16.50 -11.98 -6.68
C VAL A 200 17.97 -12.06 -7.09
N ALA A 201 18.61 -13.19 -6.77
CA ALA A 201 19.98 -13.44 -7.17
C ALA A 201 20.09 -13.66 -8.69
N VAL A 202 20.80 -12.76 -9.38
CA VAL A 202 21.07 -12.87 -10.82
C VAL A 202 22.41 -13.58 -11.02
N ASN A 203 22.38 -14.76 -11.64
CA ASN A 203 23.58 -15.49 -12.05
C ASN A 203 23.53 -15.76 -13.56
N GLY A 204 24.67 -15.61 -14.24
CA GLY A 204 24.80 -15.86 -15.68
C GLY A 204 24.83 -14.59 -16.53
N ARG A 205 24.87 -14.77 -17.86
CA ARG A 205 24.90 -13.70 -18.87
C ARG A 205 23.99 -13.97 -20.07
N ASP A 206 23.14 -14.98 -19.97
CA ASP A 206 22.19 -15.38 -21.00
C ASP A 206 20.85 -14.64 -20.83
N GLU A 207 19.88 -15.02 -21.66
CA GLU A 207 18.53 -14.46 -21.64
C GLU A 207 17.81 -14.72 -20.30
N VAL A 208 18.14 -15.81 -19.60
CA VAL A 208 17.54 -16.12 -18.30
C VAL A 208 18.06 -15.15 -17.23
N ALA A 209 19.35 -14.82 -17.26
CA ALA A 209 19.94 -13.79 -16.40
C ALA A 209 19.33 -12.40 -16.67
N GLN A 210 19.01 -12.06 -17.93
CA GLN A 210 18.33 -10.80 -18.26
C GLN A 210 16.93 -10.74 -17.66
N VAL A 211 16.16 -11.83 -17.71
CA VAL A 211 14.83 -11.92 -17.08
C VAL A 211 14.91 -11.78 -15.56
N LEU A 212 15.85 -12.47 -14.92
CA LEU A 212 16.09 -12.33 -13.48
C LEU A 212 16.47 -10.90 -13.09
N THR A 213 17.29 -10.22 -13.91
CA THR A 213 17.67 -8.82 -13.69
C THR A 213 16.45 -7.90 -13.78
N ALA A 214 15.63 -8.05 -14.81
CA ALA A 214 14.40 -7.25 -14.96
C ALA A 214 13.43 -7.49 -13.78
N MET A 215 13.32 -8.75 -13.32
CA MET A 215 12.50 -9.09 -12.16
C MET A 215 13.07 -8.48 -10.87
N GLN A 216 14.38 -8.47 -10.67
CA GLN A 216 15.03 -7.83 -9.52
C GLN A 216 14.69 -6.33 -9.47
N ILE A 217 14.82 -5.63 -10.60
CA ILE A 217 14.47 -4.20 -10.70
C ILE A 217 13.00 -3.97 -10.37
N MET A 218 12.10 -4.81 -10.90
CA MET A 218 10.67 -4.72 -10.61
C MET A 218 10.38 -4.90 -9.11
N VAL A 219 10.97 -5.91 -8.46
CA VAL A 219 10.81 -6.15 -7.02
C VAL A 219 11.33 -4.96 -6.21
N GLN A 220 12.49 -4.40 -6.57
CA GLN A 220 13.04 -3.22 -5.89
C GLN A 220 12.12 -1.99 -6.03
N GLN A 221 11.57 -1.75 -7.22
CA GLN A 221 10.63 -0.64 -7.43
C GLN A 221 9.33 -0.83 -6.63
N LEU A 222 8.78 -2.05 -6.62
CA LEU A 222 7.59 -2.36 -5.82
C LEU A 222 7.85 -2.17 -4.32
N ARG A 223 9.01 -2.60 -3.80
CA ARG A 223 9.41 -2.34 -2.41
C ARG A 223 9.46 -0.84 -2.11
N GLY A 224 10.03 -0.05 -3.02
CA GLY A 224 10.10 1.41 -2.89
C GLY A 224 8.71 2.04 -2.82
N ILE A 225 7.79 1.64 -3.72
CA ILE A 225 6.41 2.11 -3.72
C ILE A 225 5.71 1.77 -2.40
N VAL A 226 5.81 0.52 -1.93
CA VAL A 226 5.20 0.08 -0.67
C VAL A 226 5.77 0.86 0.52
N THR A 227 7.09 1.05 0.59
CA THR A 227 7.76 1.80 1.66
C THR A 227 7.31 3.27 1.68
N ASN A 228 7.30 3.93 0.53
CA ASN A 228 6.83 5.30 0.40
C ASN A 228 5.34 5.44 0.77
N THR A 229 4.53 4.45 0.39
CA THR A 229 3.10 4.41 0.73
C THR A 229 2.91 4.27 2.24
N MET A 230 3.66 3.37 2.90
CA MET A 230 3.62 3.21 4.36
C MET A 230 4.06 4.49 5.08
N GLN A 231 5.14 5.13 4.63
CA GLN A 231 5.58 6.41 5.19
C GLN A 231 4.52 7.51 5.02
N THR A 232 3.80 7.52 3.89
CA THR A 232 2.70 8.47 3.65
C THR A 232 1.52 8.17 4.57
N ILE A 233 1.20 6.90 4.80
CA ILE A 233 0.15 6.48 5.74
C ILE A 233 0.49 6.93 7.17
N ASP A 234 1.73 6.79 7.61
CA ASP A 234 2.17 7.26 8.92
C ASP A 234 2.02 8.78 9.04
N GLN A 235 2.44 9.53 8.01
CA GLN A 235 2.26 10.99 7.97
C GLN A 235 0.79 11.40 8.01
N VAL A 236 -0.09 10.70 7.29
CA VAL A 236 -1.55 10.95 7.31
C VAL A 236 -2.12 10.61 8.68
N SER A 237 -1.66 9.53 9.32
CA SER A 237 -2.09 9.15 10.67
C SER A 237 -1.72 10.21 11.70
N ASP A 238 -0.50 10.73 11.64
CA ASP A 238 -0.05 11.78 12.55
C ASP A 238 -0.78 13.11 12.30
N ALA A 239 -0.97 13.51 11.03
CA ALA A 239 -1.77 14.68 10.69
C ALA A 239 -3.23 14.55 11.19
N ALA A 240 -3.81 13.36 11.12
CA ALA A 240 -5.15 13.10 11.64
C ALA A 240 -5.21 13.23 13.17
N LYS A 241 -4.18 12.78 13.91
CA LYS A 241 -4.07 12.98 15.36
C LYS A 241 -3.95 14.47 15.71
N ASP A 242 -3.15 15.22 14.96
CA ASP A 242 -3.00 16.66 15.16
C ASP A 242 -4.33 17.41 14.94
N ILE A 243 -5.08 17.03 13.89
CA ILE A 243 -6.44 17.56 13.65
C ILE A 243 -7.38 17.21 14.79
N ALA A 244 -7.38 15.97 15.28
CA ALA A 244 -8.24 15.56 16.39
C ALA A 244 -7.94 16.36 17.67
N ASN A 245 -6.66 16.53 17.99
CA ASN A 245 -6.22 17.35 19.14
C ASN A 245 -6.61 18.82 18.96
N GLY A 246 -6.37 19.39 17.76
CA GLY A 246 -6.76 20.77 17.45
C GLY A 246 -8.27 20.99 17.48
N SER A 247 -9.06 20.00 17.06
CA SER A 247 -10.52 20.05 17.15
C SER A 247 -11.00 20.01 18.60
N SER A 248 -10.34 19.25 19.47
CA SER A 248 -10.66 19.20 20.90
C SER A 248 -10.35 20.55 21.57
N ASP A 249 -9.19 21.14 21.30
CA ASP A 249 -8.81 22.48 21.79
C ASP A 249 -9.79 23.55 21.30
N LEU A 250 -10.15 23.53 20.01
CA LEU A 250 -11.12 24.46 19.45
C LEU A 250 -12.50 24.31 20.10
N SER A 251 -12.96 23.08 20.36
CA SER A 251 -14.22 22.83 21.05
C SER A 251 -14.21 23.44 22.45
N GLN A 252 -13.15 23.18 23.23
CA GLN A 252 -13.01 23.75 24.58
C GLN A 252 -13.02 25.28 24.55
N ARG A 253 -12.24 25.91 23.66
CA ARG A 253 -12.22 27.37 23.52
C ARG A 253 -13.57 27.94 23.06
N THR A 254 -14.33 27.19 22.27
CA THR A 254 -15.67 27.58 21.85
C THR A 254 -16.64 27.54 23.03
N GLU A 255 -16.54 26.54 23.91
CA GLU A 255 -17.32 26.47 25.16
C GLU A 255 -16.97 27.63 26.11
N GLU A 256 -15.68 27.92 26.30
CA GLU A 256 -15.22 29.07 27.10
C GLU A 256 -15.72 30.41 26.54
N GLN A 257 -15.71 30.55 25.21
CA GLN A 257 -16.22 31.74 24.54
C GLN A 257 -17.75 31.86 24.66
N ALA A 258 -18.49 30.76 24.59
CA ALA A 258 -19.93 30.74 24.84
C ALA A 258 -20.25 31.17 26.27
N ALA A 259 -19.52 30.65 27.27
CA ALA A 259 -19.68 31.06 28.67
C ALA A 259 -19.39 32.56 28.88
N SER A 260 -18.32 33.07 28.26
CA SER A 260 -17.98 34.50 28.32
C SER A 260 -19.05 35.39 27.68
N LEU A 261 -19.70 34.90 26.61
CA LEU A 261 -20.83 35.60 25.98
C LEU A 261 -22.08 35.58 26.85
N GLU A 262 -22.37 34.49 27.55
CA GLU A 262 -23.46 34.42 28.52
C GLU A 262 -23.24 35.42 29.68
N GLU A 263 -22.03 35.50 30.22
CA GLU A 263 -21.69 36.48 31.26
C GLU A 263 -21.82 37.93 30.76
N THR A 264 -21.39 38.18 29.52
CA THR A 264 -21.54 39.49 28.86
C THR A 264 -23.02 39.83 28.67
N ALA A 265 -23.85 38.87 28.26
CA ALA A 265 -25.29 39.07 28.09
C ALA A 265 -25.97 39.39 29.43
N ALA A 266 -25.65 38.64 30.50
CA ALA A 266 -26.16 38.91 31.84
C ALA A 266 -25.74 40.30 32.34
N SER A 267 -24.47 40.68 32.11
CA SER A 267 -23.97 42.02 32.45
C SER A 267 -24.72 43.12 31.69
N MET A 268 -25.07 42.87 30.41
CA MET A 268 -25.85 43.81 29.60
C MET A 268 -27.30 43.93 30.11
N GLU A 269 -27.91 42.86 30.63
CA GLU A 269 -29.22 42.93 31.27
C GLU A 269 -29.18 43.77 32.56
N GLU A 270 -28.16 43.58 33.41
CA GLU A 270 -27.97 44.36 34.63
C GLU A 270 -27.72 45.85 34.32
N LEU A 271 -26.88 46.14 33.32
CA LEU A 271 -26.66 47.50 32.83
C LEU A 271 -27.95 48.13 32.32
N THR A 272 -28.75 47.40 31.54
CA THR A 272 -30.03 47.88 31.02
C THR A 272 -31.00 48.22 32.16
N SER A 273 -31.07 47.37 33.19
CA SER A 273 -31.85 47.64 34.41
C SER A 273 -31.38 48.90 35.14
N THR A 274 -30.05 49.06 35.28
CA THR A 274 -29.45 50.23 35.93
C THR A 274 -29.70 51.52 35.17
N VAL A 275 -29.61 51.49 33.83
CA VAL A 275 -29.92 52.63 32.96
C VAL A 275 -31.40 53.00 33.07
N LYS A 276 -32.31 52.02 33.09
CA LYS A 276 -33.74 52.26 33.28
C LYS A 276 -34.03 52.93 34.63
N ASN A 277 -33.47 52.39 35.72
CA ASN A 277 -33.61 52.98 37.06
C ASN A 277 -33.05 54.40 37.11
N SER A 278 -31.92 54.66 36.44
CA SER A 278 -31.34 56.00 36.36
C SER A 278 -32.24 57.00 35.62
N ALA A 279 -32.88 56.55 34.52
CA ALA A 279 -33.85 57.36 33.79
C ALA A 279 -35.10 57.66 34.63
N ASP A 280 -35.62 56.66 35.36
CA ASP A 280 -36.76 56.84 36.26
C ASP A 280 -36.43 57.81 37.41
N ASN A 281 -35.25 57.67 38.01
CA ASN A 281 -34.76 58.57 39.05
C ASN A 281 -34.57 60.00 38.54
N ALA A 282 -34.05 60.19 37.32
CA ALA A 282 -33.95 61.50 36.69
C ALA A 282 -35.34 62.11 36.45
N GLY A 283 -36.32 61.29 36.04
CA GLY A 283 -37.71 61.69 35.92
C GLY A 283 -38.31 62.18 37.25
N GLN A 284 -38.11 61.41 38.33
CA GLN A 284 -38.56 61.79 39.67
C GLN A 284 -37.88 63.07 40.17
N ALA A 285 -36.56 63.19 39.99
CA ALA A 285 -35.81 64.39 40.37
C ALA A 285 -36.33 65.63 39.63
N ASN A 286 -36.64 65.50 38.35
CA ASN A 286 -37.25 66.59 37.57
C ASN A 286 -38.64 66.98 38.10
N GLN A 287 -39.47 66.01 38.48
CA GLN A 287 -40.78 66.29 39.10
C GLN A 287 -40.63 67.00 40.45
N LEU A 288 -39.73 66.52 41.31
CA LEU A 288 -39.41 67.15 42.61
C LEU A 288 -38.89 68.58 42.43
N ALA A 289 -37.98 68.81 41.49
CA ALA A 289 -37.49 70.14 41.17
C ALA A 289 -38.60 71.06 40.66
N GLY A 290 -39.51 70.55 39.84
CA GLY A 290 -40.71 71.27 39.39
C GLY A 290 -41.63 71.66 40.55
N ALA A 291 -41.92 70.73 41.45
CA ALA A 291 -42.73 70.99 42.65
C ALA A 291 -42.08 72.01 43.58
N ALA A 292 -40.76 71.89 43.81
CA ALA A 292 -40.00 72.84 44.62
C ALA A 292 -40.02 74.26 44.01
N ARG A 293 -39.91 74.36 42.67
CA ARG A 293 -40.05 75.63 41.95
C ARG A 293 -41.44 76.24 42.15
N THR A 294 -42.51 75.46 41.97
CA THR A 294 -43.88 75.95 42.20
C THR A 294 -44.07 76.41 43.65
N GLN A 295 -43.53 75.68 44.61
CA GLN A 295 -43.60 76.06 46.02
C GLN A 295 -42.83 77.36 46.31
N ALA A 296 -41.67 77.55 45.67
CA ALA A 296 -40.89 78.78 45.77
C ALA A 296 -41.61 79.96 45.12
N GLU A 297 -42.28 79.77 43.97
CA GLU A 297 -43.11 80.78 43.31
C GLU A 297 -44.29 81.20 44.20
N GLN A 298 -44.99 80.25 44.83
CA GLN A 298 -46.04 80.54 45.81
C GLN A 298 -45.50 81.27 47.03
N GLY A 299 -44.34 80.86 47.56
CA GLY A 299 -43.65 81.55 48.65
C GLY A 299 -43.32 83.00 48.29
N GLY A 300 -42.83 83.23 47.06
CA GLY A 300 -42.58 84.56 46.53
C GLY A 300 -43.82 85.46 46.53
N GLN A 301 -44.99 84.93 46.13
CA GLN A 301 -46.25 85.66 46.19
C GLN A 301 -46.67 86.03 47.63
N VAL A 302 -46.46 85.12 48.59
CA VAL A 302 -46.75 85.40 50.01
C VAL A 302 -45.84 86.51 50.54
N VAL A 303 -44.56 86.48 50.19
CA VAL A 303 -43.62 87.53 50.58
C VAL A 303 -43.99 88.87 49.92
N GLU A 304 -44.37 88.89 48.64
CA GLU A 304 -44.85 90.12 47.97
C GLU A 304 -46.08 90.73 48.67
N ARG A 305 -47.06 89.89 49.06
CA ARG A 305 -48.21 90.32 49.85
C ARG A 305 -47.79 90.87 51.22
N THR A 306 -46.80 90.25 51.85
CA THR A 306 -46.26 90.68 53.15
C THR A 306 -45.59 92.04 53.07
N VAL A 307 -44.76 92.29 52.04
CA VAL A 307 -44.14 93.60 51.79
C VAL A 307 -45.20 94.67 51.53
N THR A 308 -46.24 94.34 50.76
CA THR A 308 -47.37 95.27 50.51
C THR A 308 -48.10 95.63 51.81
N ALA A 309 -48.33 94.66 52.69
CA ALA A 309 -48.96 94.90 54.00
C ALA A 309 -48.05 95.74 54.91
N MET A 310 -46.73 95.49 54.90
CA MET A 310 -45.75 96.31 55.61
C MET A 310 -45.75 97.76 55.12
N GLU A 311 -45.80 98.02 53.81
CA GLU A 311 -45.90 99.39 53.28
C GLU A 311 -47.18 100.10 53.75
N ALA A 312 -48.32 99.38 53.77
CA ALA A 312 -49.56 99.92 54.31
C ALA A 312 -49.45 100.27 55.81
N ILE A 313 -48.79 99.42 56.61
CA ILE A 313 -48.53 99.68 58.04
C ILE A 313 -47.59 100.88 58.20
N HIS A 314 -46.55 100.99 57.38
CA HIS A 314 -45.60 102.10 57.39
C HIS A 314 -46.31 103.43 57.09
N GLN A 315 -47.15 103.47 56.06
CA GLN A 315 -47.96 104.64 55.73
C GLN A 315 -48.95 105.01 56.86
N SER A 316 -49.61 104.01 57.47
CA SER A 316 -50.51 104.23 58.61
C SER A 316 -49.76 104.78 59.82
N SER A 317 -48.59 104.23 60.13
CA SER A 317 -47.75 104.66 61.26
C SER A 317 -47.26 106.09 61.09
N ARG A 318 -46.88 106.51 59.86
CA ARG A 318 -46.55 107.93 59.59
C ARG A 318 -47.73 108.86 59.84
N LYS A 319 -48.93 108.51 59.36
CA LYS A 319 -50.15 109.29 59.65
C LYS A 319 -50.42 109.40 61.15
N ILE A 320 -50.22 108.33 61.91
CA ILE A 320 -50.33 108.37 63.37
C ILE A 320 -49.28 109.31 63.97
N ALA A 321 -48.02 109.25 63.52
CA ALA A 321 -46.96 110.14 64.00
C ALA A 321 -47.29 111.62 63.78
N ASP A 322 -47.86 111.96 62.63
CA ASP A 322 -48.31 113.32 62.30
C ASP A 322 -49.44 113.77 63.25
N ILE A 323 -50.45 112.92 63.48
CA ILE A 323 -51.56 113.19 64.41
C ILE A 323 -51.04 113.38 65.83
N ILE A 324 -50.12 112.54 66.28
CA ILE A 324 -49.51 112.65 67.62
C ILE A 324 -48.70 113.95 67.74
N GLY A 325 -48.05 114.39 66.66
CA GLY A 325 -47.42 115.71 66.58
C GLY A 325 -48.41 116.85 66.83
N VAL A 326 -49.58 116.79 66.19
CA VAL A 326 -50.67 117.76 66.42
C VAL A 326 -51.21 117.68 67.86
N ILE A 327 -51.33 116.49 68.44
CA ILE A 327 -51.78 116.32 69.83
C ILE A 327 -50.77 116.93 70.82
N ASP A 328 -49.47 116.73 70.60
CA ASP A 328 -48.41 117.35 71.40
C ASP A 328 -48.45 118.88 71.31
N GLU A 329 -48.68 119.42 70.10
CA GLU A 329 -48.89 120.86 69.89
C GLU A 329 -50.14 121.39 70.62
N ILE A 330 -51.28 120.68 70.53
CA ILE A 330 -52.50 121.02 71.27
C ILE A 330 -52.25 120.99 72.79
N ALA A 331 -51.53 119.98 73.29
CA ALA A 331 -51.18 119.87 74.70
C ALA A 331 -50.29 121.05 75.15
N PHE A 332 -49.31 121.44 74.32
CA PHE A 332 -48.46 122.61 74.59
C PHE A 332 -49.27 123.92 74.62
N GLN A 333 -50.13 124.14 73.62
CA GLN A 333 -51.01 125.31 73.57
C GLN A 333 -51.96 125.34 74.77
N THR A 334 -52.53 124.20 75.16
CA THR A 334 -53.41 124.07 76.33
C THR A 334 -52.67 124.37 77.62
N ASN A 335 -51.42 123.89 77.77
CA ASN A 335 -50.56 124.22 78.90
C ASN A 335 -50.25 125.73 78.98
N LEU A 336 -50.03 126.39 77.84
CA LEU A 336 -49.79 127.83 77.77
C LEU A 336 -51.04 128.66 78.09
N LEU A 337 -52.20 128.26 77.55
CA LEU A 337 -53.52 128.83 77.88
C LEU A 337 -53.83 128.70 79.37
N ALA A 338 -53.60 127.52 79.95
CA ALA A 338 -53.81 127.26 81.37
C ALA A 338 -52.85 128.06 82.26
N LEU A 339 -51.59 128.24 81.84
CA LEU A 339 -50.64 129.11 82.52
C LEU A 339 -51.11 130.57 82.51
N ASN A 340 -51.53 131.08 81.35
CA ASN A 340 -52.05 132.45 81.23
C ASN A 340 -53.30 132.63 82.09
N ALA A 341 -54.22 131.66 82.10
CA ALA A 341 -55.41 131.67 82.95
C ALA A 341 -55.07 131.64 84.45
N ALA A 342 -54.08 130.83 84.86
CA ALA A 342 -53.63 130.78 86.25
C ALA A 342 -53.01 132.11 86.71
N VAL A 343 -52.25 132.78 85.82
CA VAL A 343 -51.68 134.11 86.08
C VAL A 343 -52.78 135.16 86.23
N GLU A 344 -53.76 135.20 85.33
CA GLU A 344 -54.86 136.18 85.40
C GLU A 344 -55.77 135.91 86.61
N ALA A 345 -55.99 134.63 86.96
CA ALA A 345 -56.69 134.24 88.17
C ALA A 345 -55.96 134.67 89.45
N ALA A 346 -54.63 134.58 89.48
CA ALA A 346 -53.81 135.11 90.59
C ALA A 346 -53.90 136.64 90.68
N ARG A 347 -54.03 137.33 89.53
CA ARG A 347 -54.17 138.78 89.44
C ARG A 347 -55.52 139.30 89.96
N ALA A 348 -56.58 138.50 89.85
CA ALA A 348 -57.93 138.81 90.36
C ALA A 348 -58.11 138.60 91.89
N GLY A 349 -57.06 138.18 92.61
CA GLY A 349 -57.08 138.02 94.07
C GLY A 349 -58.07 136.95 94.56
N GLU A 350 -58.77 137.21 95.67
CA GLU A 350 -59.69 136.24 96.30
C GLU A 350 -60.85 135.81 95.38
N GLN A 351 -61.26 136.63 94.40
CA GLN A 351 -62.34 136.29 93.45
C GLN A 351 -61.89 135.30 92.36
N GLY A 352 -60.58 135.20 92.08
CA GLY A 352 -60.01 134.32 91.05
C GLY A 352 -59.61 132.93 91.56
N ARG A 353 -59.73 132.68 92.87
CA ARG A 353 -59.14 131.51 93.54
C ARG A 353 -59.66 130.16 93.01
N GLY A 354 -60.96 130.06 92.71
CA GLY A 354 -61.56 128.86 92.09
C GLY A 354 -61.09 128.64 90.65
N PHE A 355 -60.94 129.71 89.86
CA PHE A 355 -60.40 129.66 88.51
C PHE A 355 -58.93 129.24 88.47
N ALA A 356 -58.12 129.68 89.44
CA ALA A 356 -56.72 129.30 89.56
C ALA A 356 -56.54 127.78 89.79
N VAL A 357 -57.42 127.15 90.59
CA VAL A 357 -57.39 125.70 90.81
C VAL A 357 -57.73 124.94 89.52
N VAL A 358 -58.79 125.35 88.82
CA VAL A 358 -59.17 124.74 87.54
C VAL A 358 -58.06 124.91 86.50
N ALA A 359 -57.46 126.10 86.39
CA ALA A 359 -56.33 126.35 85.50
C ALA A 359 -55.11 125.48 85.85
N GLY A 360 -54.83 125.25 87.14
CA GLY A 360 -53.79 124.33 87.60
C GLY A 360 -54.04 122.87 87.19
N GLU A 361 -55.29 122.40 87.31
CA GLU A 361 -55.65 121.03 86.92
C GLU A 361 -55.64 120.84 85.39
N VAL A 362 -56.11 121.84 84.61
CA VAL A 362 -56.01 121.84 83.14
C VAL A 362 -54.55 121.82 82.70
N ARG A 363 -53.67 122.58 83.37
CA ARG A 363 -52.24 122.59 83.10
C ARG A 363 -51.61 121.22 83.36
N LYS A 364 -51.95 120.58 84.48
CA LYS A 364 -51.46 119.24 84.83
C LYS A 364 -51.95 118.18 83.84
N LEU A 365 -53.20 118.28 83.38
CA LEU A 365 -53.75 117.41 82.33
C LEU A 365 -53.00 117.61 81.00
N ALA A 366 -52.73 118.85 80.61
CA ALA A 366 -51.98 119.18 79.41
C ALA A 366 -50.54 118.64 79.44
N GLN A 367 -49.85 118.73 80.58
CA GLN A 367 -48.53 118.11 80.75
C GLN A 367 -48.59 116.58 80.63
N ARG A 368 -49.58 115.93 81.26
CA ARG A 368 -49.79 114.48 81.13
C ARG A 368 -50.08 114.06 79.69
N SER A 369 -50.85 114.86 78.94
CA SER A 369 -51.14 114.61 77.53
C SER A 369 -49.89 114.74 76.66
N ALA A 370 -49.03 115.73 76.92
CA ALA A 370 -47.75 115.90 76.21
C ALA A 370 -46.80 114.73 76.49
N ASP A 371 -46.68 114.30 77.75
CA ASP A 371 -45.85 113.15 78.11
C ASP A 371 -46.35 111.84 77.44
N ALA A 372 -47.67 111.62 77.42
CA ALA A 372 -48.27 110.49 76.74
C ALA A 372 -48.07 110.56 75.21
N ALA A 373 -48.25 111.73 74.60
CA ALA A 373 -48.00 111.96 73.18
C ALA A 373 -46.52 111.65 72.83
N LYS A 374 -45.56 112.09 73.65
CA LYS A 374 -44.13 111.81 73.46
C LYS A 374 -43.82 110.31 73.55
N GLN A 375 -44.44 109.58 74.48
CA GLN A 375 -44.29 108.13 74.59
C GLN A 375 -44.86 107.41 73.35
N ILE A 376 -46.07 107.77 72.90
CA ILE A 376 -46.67 107.20 71.69
C ILE A 376 -45.82 107.51 70.46
N LYS A 377 -45.32 108.75 70.34
CA LYS A 377 -44.41 109.15 69.24
C LYS A 377 -43.19 108.24 69.17
N SER A 378 -42.55 107.97 70.32
CA SER A 378 -41.40 107.05 70.38
C SER A 378 -41.75 105.63 69.92
N LEU A 379 -42.90 105.08 70.34
CA LEU A 379 -43.35 103.74 69.93
C LEU A 379 -43.68 103.67 68.44
N ILE A 380 -44.25 104.73 67.88
CA ILE A 380 -44.55 104.82 66.45
C ILE A 380 -43.26 104.96 65.63
N THR A 381 -42.28 105.75 66.08
CA THR A 381 -40.97 105.85 65.42
C THR A 381 -40.25 104.49 65.43
N ASP A 382 -40.27 103.75 66.53
CA ASP A 382 -39.72 102.39 66.59
C ASP A 382 -40.46 101.42 65.65
N SER A 383 -41.79 101.52 65.58
CA SER A 383 -42.62 100.71 64.66
C SER A 383 -42.31 101.02 63.19
N VAL A 384 -42.14 102.30 62.83
CA VAL A 384 -41.74 102.74 61.48
C VAL A 384 -40.38 102.15 61.12
N SER A 385 -39.39 102.22 62.03
CA SER A 385 -38.05 101.66 61.79
C SER A 385 -38.11 100.16 61.56
N LYS A 386 -38.83 99.41 62.40
CA LYS A 386 -38.93 97.93 62.28
C LYS A 386 -39.64 97.49 61.00
N VAL A 387 -40.65 98.24 60.57
CA VAL A 387 -41.37 97.95 59.32
C VAL A 387 -40.50 98.30 58.11
N GLU A 388 -39.71 99.38 58.17
CA GLU A 388 -38.75 99.74 57.12
C GLU A 388 -37.61 98.72 56.99
N ASP A 389 -37.09 98.21 58.11
CA ASP A 389 -36.12 97.12 58.11
C ASP A 389 -36.73 95.83 57.53
N GLY A 390 -37.97 95.51 57.91
CA GLY A 390 -38.72 94.37 57.37
C GLY A 390 -39.00 94.48 55.86
N SER A 391 -39.31 95.67 55.36
CA SER A 391 -39.58 95.89 53.93
C SER A 391 -38.31 95.85 53.08
N ARG A 392 -37.17 96.31 53.61
CA ARG A 392 -35.84 96.21 52.94
C ARG A 392 -35.35 94.78 52.79
N LEU A 393 -35.77 93.87 53.67
CA LEU A 393 -35.45 92.43 53.60
C LEU A 393 -36.36 91.68 52.60
N GLY A 394 -37.41 92.32 52.09
CA GLY A 394 -38.25 91.78 51.02
C GLY A 394 -37.50 91.66 49.69
N PRO A 395 -37.97 90.81 48.76
CA PRO A 395 -37.30 90.58 47.49
C PRO A 395 -37.21 91.88 46.70
N VAL A 396 -35.98 92.28 46.38
CA VAL A 396 -35.69 93.37 45.45
C VAL A 396 -36.24 92.95 44.09
N LYS A 397 -37.29 93.63 43.61
CA LYS A 397 -37.68 93.54 42.20
C LYS A 397 -36.47 93.98 41.37
N LYS A 398 -35.86 93.04 40.65
CA LYS A 398 -34.97 93.37 39.53
C LYS A 398 -35.80 93.83 38.34
#